data_AF-A0A8H6HH20-F1
#
_entry.id   AF-A0A8H6HH20-F1
#
_cell.length_a   1.000
_cell.length_b   1.000
_cell.length_c   1.000
_cell.angle_alpha   90.00
_cell.angle_beta   90.00
_cell.angle_gamma   90.00
#
_symmetry.space_group_name_H-M   'P 1'
#
loop_
_entity.id
_entity.type
_entity.pdbx_description
1 polymer ?
#
loop_
_entity_poly.entity_id
_entity_poly.type
_entity_poly.pdbx_seq_one_letter_code
_entity_poly.pdbx_strand_id
1 'polypeptide(L)'
;MVSSKSLTLTVALLATSFSTTSAFPEYLQTAQVTGRQDDVYPEKPPGPLVSDGTKLVNDAAHPWQPLRDGDIRGPCPALNTLASHGYLPRNGVVTPVQLINAVQEGFNMENKAAIFVTYAAMLADGNLLTNLISIGGKTEETGPSPPAPALAGGLSQAGLGVEGDASLIRGDAAFGDNHSFNATLFEEFKDFSNRLGGGYYNLTVAAEYRWHSIQRSIATNPNFTFVAPRCVTAYSESALIIDALVDGRSTERKLDMDAALGYFRDYKMPTDFYRAPQPVGGNELAAQIFMAHPTVPGKNTAGVNSYTPDPTSASIADFCGVYSNFVNRTVQGLYPNPTGVLKRNLILNLEYIYLGTPSAAGCEQLFPYGQL
;
A
#
# COMPACT_ATOMS: atom_id res chain seq x y z
N MET A 1 -52.94 -23.68 63.84
CA MET A 1 -52.04 -22.52 63.93
C MET A 1 -50.68 -22.94 63.40
N VAL A 2 -50.20 -22.17 62.42
CA VAL A 2 -49.20 -22.55 61.43
C VAL A 2 -47.80 -22.58 62.03
N SER A 3 -47.12 -23.72 61.89
CA SER A 3 -45.70 -23.92 62.19
C SER A 3 -44.87 -23.55 60.97
N SER A 4 -44.28 -22.36 60.97
CA SER A 4 -43.30 -21.92 59.96
C SER A 4 -41.91 -22.47 60.32
N LYS A 5 -41.39 -23.38 59.49
CA LYS A 5 -40.00 -23.84 59.51
C LYS A 5 -39.16 -22.91 58.63
N SER A 6 -38.10 -22.35 59.18
CA SER A 6 -37.07 -21.60 58.45
C SER A 6 -36.37 -22.49 57.42
N LEU A 7 -36.43 -22.09 56.15
CA LEU A 7 -35.69 -22.72 55.05
C LEU A 7 -34.54 -21.80 54.67
N THR A 8 -33.32 -22.21 55.00
CA THR A 8 -32.08 -21.53 54.60
C THR A 8 -31.76 -21.91 53.16
N LEU A 9 -31.88 -20.97 52.22
CA LEU A 9 -31.56 -21.17 50.80
C LEU A 9 -30.10 -20.79 50.56
N THR A 10 -29.23 -21.79 50.43
CA THR A 10 -27.84 -21.62 50.00
C THR A 10 -27.81 -21.48 48.47
N VAL A 11 -27.60 -20.26 47.96
CA VAL A 11 -27.39 -20.02 46.52
C VAL A 11 -25.91 -20.25 46.21
N ALA A 12 -25.60 -21.37 45.55
CA ALA A 12 -24.29 -21.62 44.97
C ALA A 12 -24.18 -20.82 43.65
N LEU A 13 -23.32 -19.80 43.63
CA LEU A 13 -22.93 -19.09 42.41
C LEU A 13 -21.96 -19.99 41.61
N LEU A 14 -22.44 -20.65 40.56
CA LEU A 14 -21.56 -21.20 39.52
C LEU A 14 -21.07 -20.03 38.66
N ALA A 15 -19.82 -19.61 38.88
CA ALA A 15 -19.12 -18.73 37.96
C ALA A 15 -18.67 -19.56 36.75
N THR A 16 -19.46 -19.56 35.67
CA THR A 16 -19.02 -20.06 34.37
C THR A 16 -18.24 -18.96 33.65
N SER A 17 -16.91 -19.02 33.74
CA SER A 17 -16.00 -18.23 32.91
C SER A 17 -16.12 -18.69 31.45
N PHE A 18 -16.81 -17.91 30.62
CA PHE A 18 -16.71 -18.03 29.18
C PHE A 18 -15.38 -17.37 28.74
N SER A 19 -14.33 -18.18 28.60
CA SER A 19 -13.11 -17.79 27.90
C SER A 19 -13.39 -17.84 26.40
N THR A 20 -13.68 -16.70 25.77
CA THR A 20 -13.61 -16.58 24.31
C THR A 20 -12.13 -16.50 23.93
N THR A 21 -11.50 -17.65 23.72
CA THR A 21 -10.20 -17.73 23.07
C THR A 21 -10.38 -17.41 21.59
N SER A 22 -10.14 -16.16 21.21
CA SER A 22 -9.91 -15.78 19.81
C SER A 22 -8.52 -16.32 19.42
N ALA A 23 -8.48 -17.56 18.92
CA ALA A 23 -7.26 -18.11 18.35
C ALA A 23 -6.99 -17.43 17.01
N PHE A 24 -6.20 -16.35 17.02
CA PHE A 24 -5.53 -15.87 15.81
C PHE A 24 -4.33 -16.78 15.53
N PRO A 25 -4.09 -17.22 14.28
CA PRO A 25 -2.89 -17.98 13.96
C PRO A 25 -1.66 -17.11 14.18
N GLU A 26 -0.73 -17.62 14.97
CA GLU A 26 0.58 -17.04 15.27
C GLU A 26 1.44 -17.05 13.99
N TYR A 27 1.28 -16.05 13.11
CA TYR A 27 2.12 -15.85 11.91
C TYR A 27 3.43 -15.11 12.25
N LEU A 28 4.10 -15.50 13.34
CA LEU A 28 5.41 -14.99 13.71
C LEU A 28 6.41 -16.15 13.79
N GLN A 29 6.72 -16.75 12.65
CA GLN A 29 7.99 -17.47 12.51
C GLN A 29 9.01 -16.52 11.89
N THR A 30 9.97 -16.12 12.72
CA THR A 30 11.25 -15.57 12.29
C THR A 30 11.99 -16.64 11.50
N ALA A 31 12.05 -16.47 10.17
CA ALA A 31 12.89 -17.33 9.34
C ALA A 31 14.36 -17.01 9.62
N GLN A 32 15.02 -17.86 10.42
CA GLN A 32 16.48 -17.86 10.52
C GLN A 32 17.06 -18.40 9.20
N VAL A 33 17.65 -17.51 8.39
CA VAL A 33 18.31 -17.88 7.14
C VAL A 33 19.70 -18.44 7.46
N THR A 34 19.81 -19.76 7.61
CA THR A 34 21.10 -20.47 7.62
C THR A 34 21.35 -21.17 6.29
N GLY A 35 22.29 -20.66 5.50
CA GLY A 35 23.30 -21.48 4.81
C GLY A 35 22.87 -22.64 3.92
N ARG A 36 21.71 -22.59 3.25
CA ARG A 36 21.41 -23.28 1.98
C ARG A 36 20.16 -22.59 1.44
N GLN A 37 20.24 -21.99 0.25
CA GLN A 37 19.08 -21.34 -0.35
C GLN A 37 18.18 -22.45 -0.90
N ASP A 38 17.38 -23.05 -0.01
CA ASP A 38 16.27 -23.89 -0.44
C ASP A 38 15.40 -23.04 -1.38
N ASP A 39 14.93 -23.66 -2.45
CA ASP A 39 14.10 -23.03 -3.47
C ASP A 39 12.83 -22.44 -2.82
N VAL A 40 12.83 -21.12 -2.53
CA VAL A 40 11.64 -20.45 -1.99
C VAL A 40 10.61 -20.35 -3.12
N TYR A 41 9.44 -20.96 -2.90
CA TYR A 41 8.28 -20.82 -3.76
C TYR A 41 7.45 -19.63 -3.28
N PRO A 42 7.05 -18.72 -4.19
CA PRO A 42 6.12 -17.66 -3.81
C PRO A 42 4.78 -18.27 -3.44
N GLU A 43 4.24 -17.83 -2.31
CA GLU A 43 2.92 -18.25 -1.84
C GLU A 43 1.81 -17.68 -2.72
N LYS A 44 0.74 -18.46 -2.90
CA LYS A 44 -0.46 -18.02 -3.61
C LYS A 44 -1.13 -16.87 -2.82
N PRO A 45 -1.66 -15.83 -3.51
CA PRO A 45 -2.35 -14.75 -2.83
C PRO A 45 -3.51 -15.25 -1.97
N PRO A 46 -3.73 -14.66 -0.78
CA PRO A 46 -4.88 -14.98 0.04
C PRO A 46 -6.18 -14.45 -0.61
N GLY A 47 -7.30 -15.11 -0.29
CA GLY A 47 -8.62 -14.67 -0.72
C GLY A 47 -9.12 -13.41 0.03
N PRO A 48 -10.32 -12.94 -0.31
CA PRO A 48 -10.96 -11.83 0.38
C PRO A 48 -11.26 -12.18 1.84
N LEU A 49 -11.44 -11.15 2.67
CA LEU A 49 -11.89 -11.32 4.04
C LEU A 49 -13.25 -12.04 4.10
N VAL A 50 -13.39 -12.93 5.08
CA VAL A 50 -14.69 -13.57 5.37
C VAL A 50 -15.66 -12.56 6.01
N SER A 51 -15.14 -11.60 6.77
CA SER A 51 -15.90 -10.49 7.34
C SER A 51 -15.22 -9.18 6.98
N ASP A 52 -15.90 -8.39 6.17
CA ASP A 52 -15.45 -7.14 5.55
C ASP A 52 -16.21 -5.91 6.10
N GLY A 53 -16.90 -6.06 7.22
CA GLY A 53 -17.53 -4.95 7.93
C GLY A 53 -16.52 -4.06 8.66
N THR A 54 -17.02 -2.90 9.09
CA THR A 54 -16.28 -2.01 9.99
C THR A 54 -16.00 -2.72 11.33
N LYS A 55 -14.79 -2.54 11.85
CA LYS A 55 -14.37 -3.01 13.17
C LYS A 55 -13.25 -2.12 13.71
N LEU A 56 -13.08 -2.12 15.03
CA LEU A 56 -11.94 -1.50 15.69
C LEU A 56 -10.66 -2.20 15.21
N VAL A 57 -9.68 -1.42 14.74
CA VAL A 57 -8.37 -1.93 14.27
C VAL A 57 -7.20 -1.30 15.00
N ASN A 58 -7.39 -0.15 15.65
CA ASN A 58 -6.48 0.31 16.69
C ASN A 58 -6.89 -0.34 18.03
N ASP A 59 -6.65 -1.65 18.14
CA ASP A 59 -7.06 -2.47 19.28
C ASP A 59 -5.86 -2.91 20.16
N ALA A 60 -6.14 -3.66 21.23
CA ALA A 60 -5.13 -4.13 22.16
C ALA A 60 -4.14 -5.15 21.56
N ALA A 61 -4.52 -5.84 20.48
CA ALA A 61 -3.64 -6.78 19.78
C ALA A 61 -2.71 -6.06 18.78
N HIS A 62 -3.12 -4.88 18.30
CA HIS A 62 -2.38 -4.06 17.34
C HIS A 62 -2.01 -2.68 17.89
N PRO A 63 -1.32 -2.59 19.05
CA PRO A 63 -0.93 -1.31 19.61
C PRO A 63 0.15 -0.64 18.75
N TRP A 64 0.07 0.67 18.62
CA TRP A 64 1.17 1.45 18.06
C TRP A 64 2.43 1.30 18.92
N GLN A 65 3.59 1.13 18.28
CA GLN A 65 4.90 1.19 18.95
C GLN A 65 5.84 2.10 18.17
N PRO A 66 6.74 2.84 18.86
CA PRO A 66 7.77 3.61 18.19
C PRO A 66 8.73 2.69 17.42
N LEU A 67 9.40 3.25 16.42
CA LEU A 67 10.43 2.55 15.65
C LEU A 67 11.59 2.14 16.56
N ARG A 68 12.08 0.93 16.36
CA ARG A 68 13.33 0.43 16.93
C ARG A 68 14.47 0.65 15.95
N ASP A 69 15.70 0.54 16.43
CA ASP A 69 16.88 0.54 15.57
C ASP A 69 16.77 -0.58 14.53
N GLY A 70 16.86 -0.23 13.25
CA GLY A 70 16.71 -1.15 12.12
C GLY A 70 15.29 -1.27 11.55
N ASP A 71 14.26 -0.74 12.22
CA ASP A 71 12.91 -0.75 11.64
C ASP A 71 12.82 0.16 10.41
N ILE A 72 12.33 -0.39 9.30
CA ILE A 72 12.25 0.30 8.00
C ILE A 72 10.84 0.83 7.75
N ARG A 73 10.76 2.07 7.28
CA ARG A 73 9.54 2.74 6.78
C ARG A 73 9.83 3.38 5.43
N GLY A 74 8.79 3.62 4.64
CA GLY A 74 8.94 4.10 3.27
C GLY A 74 7.89 5.13 2.85
N PRO A 75 7.62 5.24 1.54
CA PRO A 75 6.75 6.27 0.99
C PRO A 75 5.25 6.03 1.28
N CYS A 76 4.84 4.78 1.56
CA CYS A 76 3.44 4.44 1.78
C CYS A 76 3.03 4.64 3.26
N PRO A 77 2.20 5.65 3.60
CA PRO A 77 1.78 5.89 4.99
C PRO A 77 0.95 4.74 5.57
N ALA A 78 0.13 4.07 4.74
CA ALA A 78 -0.69 2.95 5.18
C ALA A 78 0.17 1.75 5.61
N LEU A 79 1.12 1.32 4.78
CA LEU A 79 2.02 0.20 5.12
C LEU A 79 2.90 0.54 6.32
N ASN A 80 3.40 1.77 6.41
CA ASN A 80 4.14 2.24 7.56
C ASN A 80 3.32 2.13 8.85
N THR A 81 2.05 2.50 8.79
CA THR A 81 1.12 2.43 9.92
C THR A 81 0.83 0.98 10.30
N LEU A 82 0.58 0.10 9.32
CA LEU A 82 0.36 -1.32 9.57
C LEU A 82 1.56 -1.99 10.25
N ALA A 83 2.79 -1.67 9.82
CA ALA A 83 4.01 -2.14 10.49
C ALA A 83 4.14 -1.55 11.90
N SER A 84 3.87 -0.26 12.09
CA SER A 84 3.91 0.38 13.42
C SER A 84 2.80 -0.08 14.37
N HIS A 85 1.73 -0.71 13.86
CA HIS A 85 0.68 -1.34 14.65
C HIS A 85 0.83 -2.87 14.76
N GLY A 86 1.80 -3.47 14.07
CA GLY A 86 2.06 -4.92 14.13
C GLY A 86 1.12 -5.78 13.29
N TYR A 87 0.35 -5.19 12.38
CA TYR A 87 -0.34 -5.93 11.30
C TYR A 87 0.67 -6.50 10.30
N LEU A 88 1.80 -5.82 10.12
CA LEU A 88 2.98 -6.31 9.42
C LEU A 88 4.12 -6.54 10.43
N PRO A 89 5.12 -7.37 10.08
CA PRO A 89 6.42 -7.35 10.72
C PRO A 89 6.91 -5.90 10.97
N ARG A 90 7.20 -5.58 12.23
CA ARG A 90 7.49 -4.19 12.66
C ARG A 90 8.79 -3.64 12.07
N ASN A 91 9.71 -4.53 11.67
CA ASN A 91 10.93 -4.19 10.95
C ASN A 91 10.68 -3.69 9.52
N GLY A 92 9.48 -3.88 8.97
CA GLY A 92 9.14 -3.41 7.62
C GLY A 92 9.64 -4.31 6.49
N VAL A 93 10.04 -5.55 6.78
CA VAL A 93 10.39 -6.56 5.76
C VAL A 93 9.36 -7.67 5.79
N VAL A 94 8.72 -7.91 4.65
CA VAL A 94 7.43 -8.60 4.60
C VAL A 94 7.34 -9.53 3.38
N THR A 95 6.47 -10.54 3.45
CA THR A 95 6.07 -11.34 2.29
C THR A 95 4.85 -10.73 1.59
N PRO A 96 4.58 -11.08 0.32
CA PRO A 96 3.35 -10.67 -0.37
C PRO A 96 2.06 -11.07 0.38
N VAL A 97 2.02 -12.27 0.96
CA VAL A 97 0.84 -12.74 1.71
C VAL A 97 0.62 -11.91 2.98
N GLN A 98 1.69 -11.57 3.70
CA GLN A 98 1.61 -10.68 4.87
C GLN A 98 1.07 -9.30 4.47
N LEU A 99 1.56 -8.74 3.35
CA LEU A 99 1.07 -7.46 2.82
C LEU A 99 -0.42 -7.50 2.52
N ILE A 100 -0.88 -8.48 1.73
CA ILE A 100 -2.29 -8.58 1.32
C ILE A 100 -3.19 -8.80 2.54
N ASN A 101 -2.79 -9.65 3.48
CA ASN A 101 -3.55 -9.84 4.72
C ASN A 101 -3.62 -8.55 5.54
N ALA A 102 -2.51 -7.82 5.71
CA ALA A 102 -2.47 -6.63 6.54
C ALA A 102 -3.30 -5.47 5.98
N VAL A 103 -3.23 -5.20 4.68
CA VAL A 103 -4.01 -4.11 4.06
C VAL A 103 -5.51 -4.41 4.05
N GLN A 104 -5.88 -5.68 3.89
CA GLN A 104 -7.27 -6.11 4.06
C GLN A 104 -7.70 -5.98 5.53
N GLU A 105 -6.93 -6.52 6.47
CA GLU A 105 -7.36 -6.56 7.87
C GLU A 105 -7.39 -5.18 8.54
N GLY A 106 -6.34 -4.37 8.37
CA GLY A 106 -6.20 -3.09 9.04
C GLY A 106 -6.92 -1.93 8.35
N PHE A 107 -7.10 -1.96 7.03
CA PHE A 107 -7.70 -0.86 6.28
C PHE A 107 -8.86 -1.26 5.36
N ASN A 108 -9.23 -2.53 5.35
CA ASN A 108 -10.28 -3.07 4.48
C ASN A 108 -10.03 -2.81 2.99
N MET A 109 -8.78 -2.91 2.55
CA MET A 109 -8.47 -2.80 1.13
C MET A 109 -9.11 -3.95 0.34
N GLU A 110 -9.68 -3.67 -0.82
CA GLU A 110 -10.29 -4.67 -1.68
C GLU A 110 -9.25 -5.69 -2.19
N ASN A 111 -9.62 -6.97 -2.20
CA ASN A 111 -8.70 -8.08 -2.42
C ASN A 111 -7.98 -8.02 -3.77
N LYS A 112 -8.68 -7.76 -4.87
CA LYS A 112 -8.10 -7.69 -6.22
C LYS A 112 -7.12 -6.54 -6.35
N ALA A 113 -7.43 -5.38 -5.76
CA ALA A 113 -6.53 -4.25 -5.68
C ALA A 113 -5.31 -4.56 -4.81
N ALA A 114 -5.49 -5.19 -3.65
CA ALA A 114 -4.40 -5.59 -2.75
C ALA A 114 -3.44 -6.57 -3.44
N ILE A 115 -3.96 -7.57 -4.15
CA ILE A 115 -3.17 -8.51 -4.96
C ILE A 115 -2.39 -7.74 -6.02
N PHE A 116 -3.07 -6.92 -6.83
CA PHE A 116 -2.42 -6.21 -7.93
C PHE A 116 -1.25 -5.34 -7.46
N VAL A 117 -1.49 -4.47 -6.45
CA VAL A 117 -0.46 -3.55 -5.96
C VAL A 117 0.68 -4.30 -5.27
N THR A 118 0.37 -5.35 -4.50
CA THR A 118 1.40 -6.15 -3.82
C THR A 118 2.33 -6.85 -4.79
N TYR A 119 1.78 -7.52 -5.82
CA TYR A 119 2.63 -8.23 -6.78
C TYR A 119 3.28 -7.29 -7.80
N ALA A 120 2.70 -6.12 -8.08
CA ALA A 120 3.41 -5.07 -8.80
C ALA A 120 4.66 -4.62 -8.03
N ALA A 121 4.52 -4.36 -6.72
CA ALA A 121 5.64 -4.04 -5.85
C ALA A 121 6.64 -5.19 -5.75
N MET A 122 6.18 -6.44 -5.61
CA MET A 122 7.07 -7.60 -5.54
C MET A 122 7.91 -7.78 -6.81
N LEU A 123 7.28 -7.58 -7.99
CA LEU A 123 7.95 -7.69 -9.28
C LEU A 123 8.92 -6.53 -9.53
N ALA A 124 8.60 -5.31 -9.10
CA ALA A 124 9.44 -4.14 -9.35
C ALA A 124 10.56 -3.97 -8.29
N ASP A 125 10.22 -4.15 -7.02
CA ASP A 125 11.00 -3.70 -5.86
C ASP A 125 11.39 -4.82 -4.90
N GLY A 126 10.74 -5.98 -5.00
CA GLY A 126 10.96 -7.15 -4.13
C GLY A 126 12.11 -8.07 -4.56
N ASN A 127 12.49 -8.97 -3.66
CA ASN A 127 13.45 -10.04 -3.96
C ASN A 127 12.71 -11.35 -4.29
N LEU A 128 12.59 -11.64 -5.58
CA LEU A 128 11.88 -12.82 -6.07
C LEU A 128 12.54 -14.17 -5.69
N LEU A 129 13.79 -14.16 -5.20
CA LEU A 129 14.49 -15.38 -4.75
C LEU A 129 14.19 -15.74 -3.29
N THR A 130 13.84 -14.74 -2.47
CA THR A 130 13.56 -14.93 -1.03
C THR A 130 12.09 -14.71 -0.68
N ASN A 131 11.28 -14.23 -1.63
CA ASN A 131 9.88 -13.87 -1.44
C ASN A 131 9.67 -12.76 -0.38
N LEU A 132 10.64 -11.85 -0.28
CA LEU A 132 10.63 -10.73 0.65
C LEU A 132 10.69 -9.38 -0.06
N ILE A 133 10.00 -8.40 0.50
CA ILE A 133 10.03 -7.00 0.08
C ILE A 133 10.20 -6.10 1.30
N SER A 134 10.99 -5.04 1.15
CA SER A 134 11.08 -3.95 2.13
C SER A 134 10.03 -2.90 1.84
N ILE A 135 9.26 -2.47 2.86
CA ILE A 135 8.27 -1.39 2.71
C ILE A 135 8.91 0.00 2.61
N GLY A 136 10.24 0.09 2.70
CA GLY A 136 11.03 1.31 2.53
C GLY A 136 12.23 1.08 1.63
N GLY A 137 13.42 1.52 2.06
CA GLY A 137 14.64 1.39 1.26
C GLY A 137 15.23 -0.02 1.21
N LYS A 138 16.30 -0.17 0.41
CA LYS A 138 17.05 -1.41 0.25
C LYS A 138 17.63 -1.87 1.59
N THR A 139 17.55 -3.16 1.85
CA THR A 139 18.08 -3.79 3.07
C THR A 139 18.66 -5.16 2.74
N GLU A 140 19.62 -5.63 3.54
CA GLU A 140 20.17 -6.98 3.45
C GLU A 140 19.18 -8.05 3.94
N GLU A 141 18.15 -7.66 4.70
CA GLU A 141 17.12 -8.57 5.22
C GLU A 141 16.25 -9.20 4.13
N THR A 142 16.17 -8.59 2.94
CA THR A 142 15.51 -9.22 1.78
C THR A 142 16.42 -10.21 1.05
N GLY A 143 17.68 -10.38 1.48
CA GLY A 143 18.66 -11.30 0.92
C GLY A 143 19.46 -10.73 -0.25
N PRO A 144 20.34 -11.56 -0.86
CA PRO A 144 21.20 -11.13 -1.96
C PRO A 144 20.40 -10.62 -3.16
N SER A 145 20.84 -9.51 -3.74
CA SER A 145 20.17 -8.91 -4.90
C SER A 145 20.09 -9.91 -6.07
N PRO A 146 19.00 -9.89 -6.86
CA PRO A 146 18.95 -10.63 -8.12
C PRO A 146 20.01 -10.11 -9.10
N PRO A 147 20.27 -10.84 -10.20
CA PRO A 147 21.12 -10.34 -11.28
C PRO A 147 20.62 -8.98 -11.80
N ALA A 148 21.56 -8.07 -12.06
CA ALA A 148 21.27 -6.76 -12.65
C ALA A 148 20.49 -6.89 -13.97
N PRO A 149 19.61 -5.92 -14.29
CA PRO A 149 19.45 -4.62 -13.65
C PRO A 149 18.50 -4.58 -12.44
N ALA A 150 17.84 -5.68 -12.09
CA ALA A 150 16.98 -5.72 -10.91
C ALA A 150 17.77 -5.48 -9.61
N LEU A 151 17.18 -4.69 -8.69
CA LEU A 151 17.86 -4.26 -7.47
C LEU A 151 17.29 -4.89 -6.20
N ALA A 152 16.03 -5.33 -6.20
CA ALA A 152 15.28 -5.61 -4.98
C ALA A 152 15.45 -4.46 -3.97
N GLY A 153 15.14 -3.24 -4.41
CA GLY A 153 15.46 -2.00 -3.72
C GLY A 153 14.47 -1.58 -2.64
N GLY A 154 13.37 -2.32 -2.46
CA GLY A 154 12.26 -1.92 -1.60
C GLY A 154 11.46 -0.74 -2.16
N LEU A 155 10.33 -0.42 -1.52
CA LEU A 155 9.38 0.59 -2.02
C LEU A 155 9.94 2.01 -2.13
N SER A 156 11.08 2.35 -1.52
CA SER A 156 11.71 3.66 -1.71
C SER A 156 12.63 3.72 -2.94
N GLN A 157 12.74 2.62 -3.71
CA GLN A 157 13.56 2.57 -4.92
C GLN A 157 12.99 3.50 -5.99
N ALA A 158 13.72 4.57 -6.30
CA ALA A 158 13.37 5.48 -7.38
C ALA A 158 13.53 4.81 -8.76
N GLY A 159 12.72 5.25 -9.73
CA GLY A 159 12.85 4.88 -11.15
C GLY A 159 11.81 3.87 -11.62
N LEU A 160 12.25 2.64 -11.90
CA LEU A 160 11.36 1.56 -12.40
C LEU A 160 10.53 0.88 -11.30
N GLY A 161 10.61 1.37 -10.06
CA GLY A 161 9.84 0.89 -8.91
C GLY A 161 8.40 1.39 -8.88
N VAL A 162 7.70 1.13 -7.77
CA VAL A 162 6.31 1.62 -7.55
C VAL A 162 6.29 3.11 -7.16
N GLU A 163 7.34 3.62 -6.51
CA GLU A 163 7.46 5.02 -6.12
C GLU A 163 7.68 5.93 -7.34
N GLY A 164 7.14 7.15 -7.29
CA GLY A 164 7.42 8.14 -8.31
C GLY A 164 7.00 9.56 -7.95
N ASP A 165 7.36 10.48 -8.84
CA ASP A 165 7.21 11.91 -8.67
C ASP A 165 5.76 12.38 -8.41
N ALA A 166 5.65 13.64 -8.00
CA ALA A 166 4.42 14.29 -7.60
C ALA A 166 3.72 13.59 -6.44
N SER A 167 4.47 12.94 -5.54
CA SER A 167 3.90 12.48 -4.27
C SER A 167 3.32 13.65 -3.46
N LEU A 168 2.23 13.40 -2.72
CA LEU A 168 1.52 14.48 -2.02
C LEU A 168 2.35 15.08 -0.88
N ILE A 169 2.96 14.22 -0.05
CA ILE A 169 3.68 14.63 1.18
C ILE A 169 5.13 14.09 1.20
N ARG A 170 5.60 13.54 0.08
CA ARG A 170 6.99 13.10 -0.15
C ARG A 170 7.61 13.92 -1.28
N GLY A 171 8.91 14.15 -1.21
CA GLY A 171 9.65 14.82 -2.28
C GLY A 171 9.76 13.95 -3.54
N ASP A 172 10.07 14.58 -4.67
CA ASP A 172 10.49 13.83 -5.87
C ASP A 172 11.92 13.30 -5.66
N ALA A 173 12.22 12.11 -6.18
CA ALA A 173 13.54 11.49 -6.02
C ALA A 173 14.70 12.35 -6.56
N ALA A 174 14.42 13.21 -7.54
CA ALA A 174 15.37 14.19 -8.07
C ALA A 174 15.93 15.17 -7.01
N PHE A 175 15.25 15.32 -5.87
CA PHE A 175 15.67 16.18 -4.77
C PHE A 175 16.36 15.41 -3.62
N GLY A 176 16.57 14.10 -3.76
CA GLY A 176 17.39 13.27 -2.86
C GLY A 176 16.62 12.45 -1.82
N ASP A 177 15.36 12.79 -1.52
CA ASP A 177 14.52 12.01 -0.59
C ASP A 177 13.08 11.93 -1.11
N ASN A 178 12.67 10.71 -1.45
CA ASN A 178 11.36 10.37 -2.00
C ASN A 178 10.43 9.62 -1.03
N HIS A 179 10.82 9.43 0.23
CA HIS A 179 10.13 8.53 1.14
C HIS A 179 9.84 9.12 2.52
N SER A 180 10.71 10.00 3.02
CA SER A 180 10.51 10.66 4.32
C SER A 180 9.32 11.62 4.29
N PHE A 181 8.70 11.80 5.46
CA PHE A 181 7.70 12.85 5.66
C PHE A 181 8.32 14.22 5.37
N ASN A 182 7.72 14.99 4.47
CA ASN A 182 8.14 16.34 4.17
C ASN A 182 7.20 17.36 4.83
N ALA A 183 7.70 18.04 5.87
CA ALA A 183 6.91 19.00 6.64
C ALA A 183 6.42 20.20 5.80
N THR A 184 7.22 20.67 4.83
CA THR A 184 6.84 21.77 3.94
C THR A 184 5.68 21.36 3.04
N LEU A 185 5.72 20.16 2.45
CA LEU A 185 4.62 19.63 1.65
C LEU A 185 3.37 19.36 2.51
N PHE A 186 3.55 18.93 3.76
CA PHE A 186 2.42 18.76 4.67
C PHE A 186 1.73 20.08 5.04
N GLU A 187 2.48 21.16 5.28
CA GLU A 187 1.89 22.48 5.52
C GLU A 187 1.16 23.01 4.27
N GLU A 188 1.67 22.72 3.06
CA GLU A 188 0.98 23.03 1.81
C GLU A 188 -0.32 22.22 1.67
N PHE A 189 -0.27 20.91 1.91
CA PHE A 189 -1.44 20.04 1.97
C PHE A 189 -2.50 20.57 2.95
N LYS A 190 -2.08 20.99 4.15
CA LYS A 190 -2.93 21.59 5.18
C LYS A 190 -3.52 22.94 4.76
N ASP A 191 -2.76 23.79 4.07
CA ASP A 191 -3.28 25.04 3.51
C ASP A 191 -4.42 24.79 2.51
N PHE A 192 -4.23 23.84 1.59
CA PHE A 192 -5.29 23.42 0.66
C PHE A 192 -6.52 22.88 1.39
N SER A 193 -6.32 22.05 2.42
CA SER A 193 -7.41 21.57 3.29
C SER A 193 -8.17 22.70 3.99
N ASN A 194 -7.48 23.72 4.50
CA ASN A 194 -8.11 24.88 5.14
C ASN A 194 -8.93 25.70 4.13
N ARG A 195 -8.35 25.98 2.96
CA ARG A 195 -8.96 26.85 1.95
C ARG A 195 -10.13 26.21 1.21
N LEU A 196 -10.07 24.90 0.95
CA LEU A 196 -10.97 24.22 0.03
C LEU A 196 -11.80 23.11 0.70
N GLY A 197 -11.34 22.60 1.85
CA GLY A 197 -11.98 21.49 2.56
C GLY A 197 -12.55 21.86 3.93
N GLY A 198 -12.56 23.15 4.29
CA GLY A 198 -13.01 23.60 5.61
C GLY A 198 -12.16 23.05 6.77
N GLY A 199 -10.87 22.85 6.53
CA GLY A 199 -9.91 22.28 7.50
C GLY A 199 -9.73 20.77 7.40
N TYR A 200 -10.39 20.10 6.46
CA TYR A 200 -10.30 18.65 6.25
C TYR A 200 -9.72 18.33 4.87
N TYR A 201 -9.14 17.15 4.71
CA TYR A 201 -8.90 16.56 3.40
C TYR A 201 -10.16 15.85 2.93
N ASN A 202 -10.71 16.28 1.80
CA ASN A 202 -11.89 15.69 1.17
C ASN A 202 -11.65 15.59 -0.34
N LEU A 203 -12.66 15.14 -1.10
CA LEU A 203 -12.53 14.95 -2.54
C LEU A 203 -12.12 16.21 -3.31
N THR A 204 -12.64 17.39 -2.93
CA THR A 204 -12.27 18.67 -3.56
C THR A 204 -10.79 18.98 -3.33
N VAL A 205 -10.32 18.83 -2.08
CA VAL A 205 -8.89 19.03 -1.76
C VAL A 205 -8.03 18.00 -2.49
N ALA A 206 -8.48 16.76 -2.59
CA ALA A 206 -7.76 15.70 -3.29
C ALA A 206 -7.52 16.05 -4.77
N ALA A 207 -8.55 16.55 -5.46
CA ALA A 207 -8.46 17.01 -6.84
C ALA A 207 -7.48 18.19 -7.00
N GLU A 208 -7.67 19.26 -6.24
CA GLU A 208 -6.89 20.48 -6.37
C GLU A 208 -5.42 20.28 -5.96
N TYR A 209 -5.18 19.52 -4.89
CA TYR A 209 -3.82 19.28 -4.41
C TYR A 209 -3.03 18.27 -5.27
N ARG A 210 -3.71 17.27 -5.85
CA ARG A 210 -3.12 16.37 -6.85
C ARG A 210 -2.66 17.16 -8.07
N TRP A 211 -3.53 18.00 -8.62
CA TRP A 211 -3.18 18.87 -9.74
C TRP A 211 -2.01 19.80 -9.39
N HIS A 212 -2.08 20.44 -8.22
CA HIS A 212 -1.01 21.30 -7.72
C HIS A 212 0.34 20.57 -7.62
N SER A 213 0.35 19.35 -7.08
CA SER A 213 1.57 18.54 -6.96
C SER A 213 2.21 18.23 -8.32
N ILE A 214 1.39 17.95 -9.34
CA ILE A 214 1.87 17.72 -10.72
C ILE A 214 2.46 19.02 -11.28
N GLN A 215 1.77 20.15 -11.14
CA GLN A 215 2.27 21.44 -11.61
C GLN A 215 3.58 21.85 -10.92
N ARG A 216 3.69 21.59 -9.61
CA ARG A 216 4.91 21.81 -8.83
C ARG A 216 6.07 20.99 -9.39
N SER A 217 5.88 19.69 -9.64
CA SER A 217 6.94 18.85 -10.22
C SER A 217 7.30 19.28 -11.65
N ILE A 218 6.34 19.66 -12.49
CA ILE A 218 6.62 20.24 -13.82
C ILE A 218 7.53 21.47 -13.69
N ALA A 219 7.25 22.35 -12.74
CA ALA A 219 7.94 23.63 -12.58
C ALA A 219 9.31 23.54 -11.89
N THR A 220 9.59 22.45 -11.17
CA THR A 220 10.76 22.37 -10.28
C THR A 220 11.66 21.16 -10.52
N ASN A 221 11.12 20.05 -11.05
CA ASN A 221 11.87 18.82 -11.29
C ASN A 221 12.19 18.70 -12.80
N PRO A 222 13.44 18.92 -13.23
CA PRO A 222 13.82 18.82 -14.64
C PRO A 222 13.70 17.39 -15.20
N ASN A 223 13.65 16.39 -14.33
CA ASN A 223 13.51 14.97 -14.67
C ASN A 223 12.11 14.42 -14.38
N PHE A 224 11.11 15.30 -14.16
CA PHE A 224 9.75 14.91 -13.79
C PHE A 224 9.18 13.87 -14.75
N THR A 225 8.72 12.75 -14.21
CA THR A 225 8.04 11.69 -14.95
C THR A 225 6.66 11.38 -14.38
N PHE A 226 5.66 11.34 -15.26
CA PHE A 226 4.27 11.06 -14.91
C PHE A 226 3.60 10.19 -15.97
N VAL A 227 4.20 9.02 -16.18
CA VAL A 227 3.74 7.98 -17.10
C VAL A 227 3.26 6.75 -16.34
N ALA A 228 2.55 5.83 -16.99
CA ALA A 228 2.14 4.56 -16.39
C ALA A 228 3.34 3.78 -15.82
N PRO A 229 3.21 3.16 -14.63
CA PRO A 229 1.99 3.10 -13.81
C PRO A 229 1.76 4.33 -12.91
N ARG A 230 2.75 5.23 -12.76
CA ARG A 230 2.70 6.35 -11.81
C ARG A 230 1.52 7.30 -12.04
N CYS A 231 1.19 7.60 -13.29
CA CYS A 231 0.05 8.46 -13.62
C CYS A 231 -1.30 7.90 -13.15
N VAL A 232 -1.39 6.61 -12.81
CA VAL A 232 -2.58 5.99 -12.23
C VAL A 232 -2.46 5.93 -10.72
N THR A 233 -1.33 5.41 -10.19
CA THR A 233 -1.15 5.24 -8.75
C THR A 233 -1.23 6.58 -8.01
N ALA A 234 -0.73 7.67 -8.60
CA ALA A 234 -0.82 9.00 -8.02
C ALA A 234 -2.27 9.44 -7.72
N TYR A 235 -3.22 9.14 -8.60
CA TYR A 235 -4.64 9.46 -8.38
C TYR A 235 -5.30 8.48 -7.39
N SER A 236 -5.00 7.18 -7.51
CA SER A 236 -5.49 6.16 -6.58
C SER A 236 -5.04 6.41 -5.14
N GLU A 237 -3.79 6.85 -4.94
CA GLU A 237 -3.24 7.21 -3.63
C GLU A 237 -3.95 8.42 -3.02
N SER A 238 -4.27 9.44 -3.83
CA SER A 238 -5.07 10.60 -3.39
C SER A 238 -6.46 10.15 -2.91
N ALA A 239 -7.08 9.20 -3.61
CA ALA A 239 -8.37 8.64 -3.23
C ALA A 239 -8.31 7.77 -1.97
N LEU A 240 -7.26 6.95 -1.81
CA LEU A 240 -7.10 6.03 -0.69
C LEU A 240 -7.00 6.74 0.67
N ILE A 241 -6.56 8.01 0.70
CA ILE A 241 -6.60 8.82 1.93
C ILE A 241 -8.03 8.95 2.45
N ILE A 242 -9.00 9.16 1.55
CA ILE A 242 -10.42 9.30 1.91
C ILE A 242 -11.04 7.92 2.18
N ASP A 243 -10.74 6.94 1.35
CA ASP A 243 -11.37 5.63 1.41
C ASP A 243 -10.91 4.78 2.60
N ALA A 244 -9.62 4.83 2.93
CA ALA A 244 -9.00 3.89 3.86
C ALA A 244 -8.55 4.53 5.18
N LEU A 245 -8.22 5.82 5.20
CA LEU A 245 -7.66 6.48 6.39
C LEU A 245 -8.70 7.26 7.20
N VAL A 246 -9.90 7.48 6.66
CA VAL A 246 -11.05 8.05 7.39
C VAL A 246 -11.70 6.95 8.24
N ASP A 247 -12.08 7.27 9.47
CA ASP A 247 -12.76 6.32 10.36
C ASP A 247 -14.04 5.80 9.70
N GLY A 248 -14.17 4.47 9.62
CA GLY A 248 -15.24 3.80 8.88
C GLY A 248 -16.64 4.00 9.44
N ARG A 249 -16.79 4.60 10.63
CA ARG A 249 -18.08 5.02 11.18
C ARG A 249 -18.51 6.39 10.65
N SER A 250 -17.58 7.17 10.10
CA SER A 250 -17.85 8.50 9.54
C SER A 250 -18.58 8.40 8.20
N THR A 251 -19.68 9.13 8.06
CA THR A 251 -20.41 9.27 6.80
C THR A 251 -19.94 10.47 5.98
N GLU A 252 -19.05 11.30 6.51
CA GLU A 252 -18.65 12.57 5.89
C GLU A 252 -17.49 12.45 4.90
N ARG A 253 -16.78 11.29 4.90
CA ARG A 253 -15.66 10.99 3.99
C ARG A 253 -14.61 12.11 3.90
N LYS A 254 -14.20 12.63 5.05
CA LYS A 254 -13.18 13.67 5.16
C LYS A 254 -12.22 13.35 6.31
N LEU A 255 -10.93 13.56 6.09
CA LEU A 255 -9.86 13.28 7.06
C LEU A 255 -9.44 14.60 7.73
N ASP A 256 -9.43 14.65 9.06
CA ASP A 256 -8.92 15.80 9.79
C ASP A 256 -7.38 15.83 9.77
N MET A 257 -6.80 17.01 10.01
CA MET A 257 -5.35 17.20 9.88
C MET A 257 -4.53 16.53 10.99
N ASP A 258 -5.11 16.28 12.16
CA ASP A 258 -4.42 15.58 13.24
C ASP A 258 -4.29 14.09 12.91
N ALA A 259 -5.38 13.47 12.40
CA ALA A 259 -5.34 12.12 11.86
C ALA A 259 -4.39 12.02 10.65
N ALA A 260 -4.43 12.99 9.72
CA ALA A 260 -3.48 13.04 8.61
C ALA A 260 -2.03 13.07 9.11
N LEU A 261 -1.70 13.94 10.05
CA LEU A 261 -0.36 14.01 10.64
C LEU A 261 0.04 12.69 11.31
N GLY A 262 -0.89 12.06 12.03
CA GLY A 262 -0.71 10.74 12.62
C GLY A 262 -0.32 9.68 11.61
N TYR A 263 -1.01 9.59 10.47
CA TYR A 263 -0.68 8.61 9.42
C TYR A 263 0.60 8.95 8.65
N PHE A 264 0.80 10.22 8.28
CA PHE A 264 1.88 10.62 7.38
C PHE A 264 3.24 10.80 8.07
N ARG A 265 3.25 11.24 9.33
CA ARG A 265 4.47 11.47 10.13
C ARG A 265 4.70 10.37 11.16
N ASP A 266 3.68 10.05 11.95
CA ASP A 266 3.83 9.20 13.14
C ASP A 266 3.54 7.71 12.86
N TYR A 267 3.03 7.41 11.67
CA TYR A 267 2.61 6.07 11.26
C TYR A 267 1.64 5.45 12.26
N LYS A 268 0.63 6.23 12.66
CA LYS A 268 -0.25 5.94 13.79
C LYS A 268 -1.71 6.15 13.42
N MET A 269 -2.52 5.11 13.65
CA MET A 269 -3.98 5.22 13.58
C MET A 269 -4.50 6.13 14.71
N PRO A 270 -5.57 6.92 14.47
CA PRO A 270 -6.30 7.60 15.54
C PRO A 270 -6.71 6.62 16.65
N THR A 271 -6.83 7.13 17.87
CA THR A 271 -7.38 6.32 18.98
C THR A 271 -8.80 5.90 18.62
N ASP A 272 -9.18 4.66 18.93
CA ASP A 272 -10.50 4.12 18.60
C ASP A 272 -10.80 4.13 17.09
N PHE A 273 -9.79 3.99 16.22
CA PHE A 273 -9.98 3.98 14.77
C PHE A 273 -10.65 2.68 14.29
N TYR A 274 -11.74 2.82 13.56
CA TYR A 274 -12.43 1.74 12.88
C TYR A 274 -12.11 1.74 11.39
N ARG A 275 -11.76 0.58 10.83
CA ARG A 275 -11.51 0.45 9.39
C ARG A 275 -12.78 0.72 8.57
N ALA A 276 -12.61 1.00 7.28
CA ALA A 276 -13.69 1.26 6.34
C ALA A 276 -14.81 0.19 6.42
N PRO A 277 -16.09 0.57 6.23
CA PRO A 277 -17.22 -0.32 6.47
C PRO A 277 -17.43 -1.38 5.39
N GLN A 278 -16.75 -1.25 4.26
CA GLN A 278 -16.76 -2.17 3.11
C GLN A 278 -15.37 -2.18 2.45
N PRO A 279 -15.04 -3.18 1.63
CA PRO A 279 -13.78 -3.21 0.89
C PRO A 279 -13.56 -1.98 -0.01
N VAL A 280 -12.39 -1.35 0.07
CA VAL A 280 -12.05 -0.14 -0.68
C VAL A 280 -10.83 -0.29 -1.58
N GLY A 281 -10.87 0.31 -2.77
CA GLY A 281 -9.78 0.23 -3.76
C GLY A 281 -9.35 1.56 -4.38
N GLY A 282 -9.98 2.69 -4.02
CA GLY A 282 -9.62 4.02 -4.52
C GLY A 282 -10.07 4.36 -5.95
N ASN A 283 -10.44 3.38 -6.78
CA ASN A 283 -10.66 3.59 -8.22
C ASN A 283 -11.79 4.58 -8.56
N GLU A 284 -12.92 4.52 -7.87
CA GLU A 284 -14.07 5.41 -8.14
C GLU A 284 -13.72 6.87 -7.83
N LEU A 285 -13.17 7.13 -6.63
CA LEU A 285 -12.74 8.48 -6.26
C LEU A 285 -11.55 8.94 -7.10
N ALA A 286 -10.63 8.05 -7.48
CA ALA A 286 -9.50 8.38 -8.35
C ALA A 286 -9.97 8.93 -9.70
N ALA A 287 -11.01 8.30 -10.29
CA ALA A 287 -11.63 8.81 -11.51
C ALA A 287 -12.24 10.20 -11.30
N GLN A 288 -12.92 10.43 -10.17
CA GLN A 288 -13.49 11.77 -9.86
C GLN A 288 -12.40 12.84 -9.68
N ILE A 289 -11.30 12.51 -8.98
CA ILE A 289 -10.13 13.38 -8.80
C ILE A 289 -9.51 13.70 -10.16
N PHE A 290 -9.36 12.69 -11.03
CA PHE A 290 -8.85 12.87 -12.39
C PHE A 290 -9.75 13.77 -13.24
N MET A 291 -11.07 13.59 -13.18
CA MET A 291 -12.01 14.36 -13.98
C MET A 291 -12.05 15.85 -13.65
N ALA A 292 -11.61 16.27 -12.46
CA ALA A 292 -11.49 17.67 -12.11
C ALA A 292 -10.40 18.38 -12.92
N HIS A 293 -9.24 17.71 -13.10
CA HIS A 293 -8.10 18.21 -13.87
C HIS A 293 -7.44 17.07 -14.67
N PRO A 294 -8.00 16.69 -15.83
CA PRO A 294 -7.48 15.57 -16.60
C PRO A 294 -6.04 15.80 -17.06
N THR A 295 -5.12 14.93 -16.67
CA THR A 295 -3.70 15.00 -17.06
C THR A 295 -3.37 13.98 -18.14
N VAL A 296 -2.65 14.43 -19.17
CA VAL A 296 -2.07 13.52 -20.17
C VAL A 296 -0.75 12.96 -19.63
N PRO A 297 -0.51 11.63 -19.67
CA PRO A 297 0.77 11.04 -19.29
C PRO A 297 1.95 11.65 -20.06
N GLY A 298 3.08 11.84 -19.40
CA GLY A 298 4.23 12.54 -19.99
C GLY A 298 5.37 12.80 -19.02
N LYS A 299 6.33 13.61 -19.45
CA LYS A 299 7.54 13.95 -18.68
C LYS A 299 8.14 15.27 -19.10
N ASN A 300 8.95 15.88 -18.24
CA ASN A 300 9.86 16.96 -18.65
C ASN A 300 10.98 16.39 -19.54
N THR A 301 11.33 17.10 -20.62
CA THR A 301 12.31 16.63 -21.63
C THR A 301 13.47 17.60 -21.88
N ALA A 302 13.32 18.87 -21.50
CA ALA A 302 14.29 19.93 -21.72
C ALA A 302 14.41 20.84 -20.49
N GLY A 303 14.57 20.24 -19.31
CA GLY A 303 14.63 20.94 -18.03
C GLY A 303 13.23 21.18 -17.43
N VAL A 304 13.14 22.09 -16.45
CA VAL A 304 11.84 22.44 -15.85
C VAL A 304 10.92 23.12 -16.86
N ASN A 305 9.60 23.02 -16.66
CA ASN A 305 8.57 23.62 -17.53
C ASN A 305 8.63 23.12 -18.99
N SER A 306 8.99 21.87 -19.21
CA SER A 306 9.13 21.27 -20.55
C SER A 306 8.27 20.02 -20.75
N TYR A 307 7.13 19.96 -20.05
CA TYR A 307 6.28 18.78 -20.01
C TYR A 307 5.81 18.39 -21.41
N THR A 308 6.23 17.21 -21.86
CA THR A 308 5.93 16.64 -23.16
C THR A 308 5.09 15.38 -22.96
N PRO A 309 3.89 15.30 -23.56
CA PRO A 309 3.08 14.09 -23.54
C PRO A 309 3.83 12.88 -24.10
N ASP A 310 3.67 11.72 -23.46
CA ASP A 310 4.15 10.44 -23.97
C ASP A 310 2.96 9.64 -24.53
N PRO A 311 2.74 9.64 -25.86
CA PRO A 311 1.61 8.96 -26.47
C PRO A 311 1.72 7.43 -26.37
N THR A 312 2.87 6.90 -25.93
CA THR A 312 3.08 5.45 -25.77
C THR A 312 2.72 4.97 -24.36
N SER A 313 2.45 5.89 -23.43
CA SER A 313 2.05 5.58 -22.08
C SER A 313 0.54 5.39 -21.97
N ALA A 314 0.12 4.35 -21.26
CA ALA A 314 -1.29 4.17 -20.92
C ALA A 314 -1.76 5.27 -19.95
N SER A 315 -3.06 5.53 -19.96
CA SER A 315 -3.71 6.50 -19.07
C SER A 315 -4.57 5.81 -18.02
N ILE A 316 -5.09 6.57 -17.07
CA ILE A 316 -6.06 6.07 -16.08
C ILE A 316 -7.33 5.48 -16.70
N ALA A 317 -7.67 5.86 -17.95
CA ALA A 317 -8.81 5.31 -18.68
C ALA A 317 -8.52 3.95 -19.33
N ASP A 318 -7.26 3.51 -19.41
CA ASP A 318 -6.83 2.27 -20.06
C ASP A 318 -6.05 1.39 -19.07
N PHE A 319 -6.77 0.76 -18.15
CA PHE A 319 -6.15 -0.09 -17.13
C PHE A 319 -5.41 -1.30 -17.75
N CYS A 320 -5.94 -1.93 -18.80
CA CYS A 320 -5.26 -3.05 -19.45
C CYS A 320 -3.98 -2.62 -20.16
N GLY A 321 -3.95 -1.40 -20.72
CA GLY A 321 -2.73 -0.76 -21.18
C GLY A 321 -1.73 -0.52 -20.04
N VAL A 322 -2.18 -0.09 -18.86
CA VAL A 322 -1.30 0.11 -17.68
C VAL A 322 -0.67 -1.21 -17.25
N TYR A 323 -1.48 -2.26 -17.10
CA TYR A 323 -1.00 -3.61 -16.81
C TYR A 323 0.01 -4.10 -17.87
N SER A 324 -0.31 -3.93 -19.15
CA SER A 324 0.58 -4.35 -20.24
C SER A 324 1.89 -3.56 -20.28
N ASN A 325 1.85 -2.24 -20.03
CA ASN A 325 3.04 -1.41 -19.93
C ASN A 325 3.92 -1.85 -18.75
N PHE A 326 3.32 -2.13 -17.59
CA PHE A 326 4.05 -2.63 -16.42
C PHE A 326 4.77 -3.95 -16.74
N VAL A 327 4.07 -4.95 -17.28
CA VAL A 327 4.67 -6.25 -17.60
C VAL A 327 5.75 -6.11 -18.68
N ASN A 328 5.45 -5.45 -19.79
CA ASN A 328 6.33 -5.44 -20.98
C ASN A 328 7.46 -4.40 -20.91
N ARG A 329 7.36 -3.37 -20.07
CA ARG A 329 8.41 -2.35 -19.93
C ARG A 329 9.12 -2.47 -18.60
N THR A 330 8.38 -2.45 -17.49
CA THR A 330 8.97 -2.47 -16.15
C THR A 330 9.56 -3.85 -15.85
N VAL A 331 8.74 -4.90 -15.89
CA VAL A 331 9.19 -6.24 -15.48
C VAL A 331 10.23 -6.79 -16.45
N GLN A 332 9.99 -6.71 -17.77
CA GLN A 332 10.98 -7.13 -18.77
C GLN A 332 12.26 -6.27 -18.77
N GLY A 333 12.15 -4.98 -18.44
CA GLY A 333 13.33 -4.12 -18.29
C GLY A 333 14.20 -4.52 -17.09
N LEU A 334 13.58 -4.92 -15.99
CA LEU A 334 14.27 -5.37 -14.77
C LEU A 334 14.85 -6.79 -14.92
N TYR A 335 14.18 -7.66 -15.68
CA TYR A 335 14.57 -9.07 -15.84
C TYR A 335 14.61 -9.47 -17.32
N PRO A 336 15.62 -9.03 -18.09
CA PRO A 336 15.65 -9.28 -19.53
C PRO A 336 15.88 -10.75 -19.90
N ASN A 337 16.67 -11.49 -19.11
CA ASN A 337 17.03 -12.90 -19.39
C ASN A 337 17.07 -13.76 -18.11
N PRO A 338 15.94 -13.93 -17.40
CA PRO A 338 15.91 -14.70 -16.16
C PRO A 338 16.07 -16.20 -16.44
N THR A 339 16.74 -16.91 -15.53
CA THR A 339 16.95 -18.37 -15.61
C THR A 339 16.67 -19.03 -14.26
N GLY A 340 16.55 -20.37 -14.25
CA GLY A 340 16.40 -21.17 -13.04
C GLY A 340 15.24 -20.73 -12.13
N VAL A 341 15.51 -20.68 -10.83
CA VAL A 341 14.56 -20.28 -9.77
C VAL A 341 13.97 -18.89 -10.02
N LEU A 342 14.79 -17.93 -10.48
CA LEU A 342 14.31 -16.57 -10.76
C LEU A 342 13.25 -16.57 -11.85
N LYS A 343 13.47 -17.30 -12.96
CA LYS A 343 12.48 -17.42 -14.04
C LYS A 343 11.18 -18.06 -13.54
N ARG A 344 11.28 -19.16 -12.77
CA ARG A 344 10.11 -19.82 -12.17
C ARG A 344 9.32 -18.85 -11.31
N ASN A 345 9.99 -18.14 -10.40
CA ASN A 345 9.32 -17.24 -9.46
C ASN A 345 8.76 -16.01 -10.17
N LEU A 346 9.39 -15.52 -11.25
CA LEU A 346 8.81 -14.49 -12.13
C LEU A 346 7.49 -14.96 -12.76
N ILE A 347 7.44 -16.17 -13.33
CA ILE A 347 6.21 -16.71 -13.94
C ILE A 347 5.10 -16.79 -12.89
N LEU A 348 5.37 -17.34 -11.70
CA LEU A 348 4.38 -17.45 -10.63
C LEU A 348 3.88 -16.08 -10.15
N ASN A 349 4.77 -15.10 -9.92
CA ASN A 349 4.36 -13.76 -9.51
C ASN A 349 3.59 -13.01 -10.62
N LEU A 350 3.88 -13.28 -11.90
CA LEU A 350 3.13 -12.76 -13.04
C LEU A 350 1.73 -13.40 -13.17
N GLU A 351 1.59 -14.68 -12.81
CA GLU A 351 0.27 -15.30 -12.66
C GLU A 351 -0.50 -14.64 -11.50
N TYR A 352 0.17 -14.39 -10.38
CA TYR A 352 -0.47 -13.82 -9.19
C TYR A 352 -0.92 -12.36 -9.36
N ILE A 353 -0.11 -11.49 -9.99
CA ILE A 353 -0.55 -10.12 -10.31
C ILE A 353 -1.77 -10.13 -11.24
N TYR A 354 -1.86 -11.08 -12.18
CA TYR A 354 -3.01 -11.20 -13.08
C TYR A 354 -4.30 -11.54 -12.31
N LEU A 355 -4.21 -12.40 -11.29
CA LEU A 355 -5.35 -12.75 -10.42
C LEU A 355 -5.94 -11.55 -9.66
N GLY A 356 -5.24 -10.41 -9.60
CA GLY A 356 -5.75 -9.16 -9.05
C GLY A 356 -6.67 -8.41 -10.02
N THR A 357 -6.61 -7.08 -9.98
CA THR A 357 -7.38 -6.16 -10.83
C THR A 357 -7.37 -6.50 -12.33
N PRO A 358 -6.26 -6.96 -12.96
CA PRO A 358 -6.27 -7.29 -14.40
C PRO A 358 -7.32 -8.33 -14.79
N SER A 359 -7.45 -9.42 -14.02
CA SER A 359 -8.50 -10.43 -14.25
C SER A 359 -9.91 -9.85 -14.10
N ALA A 360 -10.13 -9.02 -13.08
CA ALA A 360 -11.43 -8.40 -12.81
C ALA A 360 -11.82 -7.38 -13.89
N ALA A 361 -10.83 -6.71 -14.48
CA ALA A 361 -10.99 -5.76 -15.57
C ALA A 361 -11.11 -6.43 -16.96
N GLY A 362 -11.00 -7.76 -17.05
CA GLY A 362 -11.08 -8.50 -18.32
C GLY A 362 -9.86 -8.34 -19.23
N CYS A 363 -8.70 -8.00 -18.67
CA CYS A 363 -7.47 -7.90 -19.44
C CYS A 363 -6.97 -9.28 -19.92
N GLU A 364 -6.23 -9.30 -21.02
CA GLU A 364 -5.51 -10.50 -21.47
C GLU A 364 -4.31 -10.79 -20.54
N GLN A 365 -4.12 -12.05 -20.15
CA GLN A 365 -2.94 -12.44 -19.37
C GLN A 365 -1.69 -12.44 -20.26
N LEU A 366 -0.57 -11.96 -19.74
CA LEU A 366 0.68 -11.83 -20.47
C LEU A 366 1.72 -12.83 -19.94
N PHE A 367 2.51 -13.41 -20.84
CA PHE A 367 3.47 -14.47 -20.53
C PHE A 367 4.88 -14.15 -21.09
N PRO A 368 5.52 -13.06 -20.63
CA PRO A 368 6.82 -12.62 -21.18
C PRO A 368 7.96 -13.64 -21.02
N TYR A 369 7.80 -14.62 -20.13
CA TYR A 369 8.80 -15.66 -19.86
C TYR A 369 8.28 -17.09 -20.12
N GLY A 370 7.10 -17.23 -20.75
CA GLY A 370 6.38 -18.49 -20.90
C GLY A 370 5.49 -18.85 -19.70
N GLN A 371 5.05 -20.10 -19.66
CA GLN A 371 4.20 -20.70 -18.61
C GLN A 371 4.95 -21.87 -17.97
N LEU A 372 4.54 -22.26 -16.76
CA LEU A 372 5.10 -23.41 -16.02
C LEU A 372 4.41 -24.74 -16.34
#